data_AF-A0A142CTF1-F1
#
_entry.id   AF-A0A142CTF1-F1
#
_cell.length_a   1.000
_cell.length_b   1.000
_cell.length_c   1.000
_cell.angle_alpha   90.00
_cell.angle_beta   90.00
_cell.angle_gamma   90.00
#
_symmetry.space_group_name_H-M   'P 1'
#
loop_
_entity.id
_entity.type
_entity.pdbx_description
1 polymer ?
#
loop_
_entity_poly.entity_id
_entity_poly.type
_entity_poly.pdbx_seq_one_letter_code
_entity_poly.pdbx_strand_id
1 'polypeptide(L)'
;MINAETAGIIVMLIGLYGLISKENPIKQVLSINVISLGLVLFFIGAGYVEGGSFPIMPSNPVDPLPATLMLTTLVVDVAITALALAMILRIGRGWA
;
A
#
# COMPACT_ATOMS: atom_id res chain seq x y z
N MET A 1 -2.12 13.18 18.98
CA MET A 1 -1.26 13.53 17.84
C MET A 1 -1.45 12.42 16.82
N ILE A 2 -1.66 12.73 15.54
CA ILE A 2 -1.89 11.69 14.52
C ILE A 2 -0.53 11.07 14.20
N ASN A 3 -0.29 9.87 14.74
CA ASN A 3 0.91 9.11 14.45
C ASN A 3 0.74 8.40 13.10
N ALA A 4 1.84 8.17 12.38
CA ALA A 4 1.84 7.50 11.08
C ALA A 4 1.16 6.12 11.12
N GLU A 5 1.30 5.40 12.24
CA GLU A 5 0.66 4.12 12.50
C GLU A 5 -0.87 4.21 12.50
N THR A 6 -1.42 5.20 13.23
CA THR A 6 -2.87 5.40 13.32
C THR A 6 -3.44 5.84 11.97
N ALA A 7 -2.73 6.69 11.24
CA ALA A 7 -3.11 7.07 9.88
C ALA A 7 -3.12 5.86 8.93
N GLY A 8 -2.09 5.00 9.00
CA GLY A 8 -2.00 3.77 8.21
C GLY A 8 -3.18 2.82 8.47
N ILE A 9 -3.55 2.63 9.75
CA ILE A 9 -4.71 1.81 10.13
C ILE A 9 -6.02 2.38 9.58
N ILE A 10 -6.23 3.69 9.68
CA ILE A 10 -7.45 4.34 9.15
C ILE A 10 -7.54 4.18 7.63
N VAL A 11 -6.44 4.42 6.91
CA VAL A 11 -6.39 4.26 5.44
C VAL A 11 -6.64 2.81 5.04
N MET A 12 -6.04 1.86 5.75
CA MET A 12 -6.25 0.43 5.53
C MET A 12 -7.72 0.04 5.73
N LEU A 13 -8.37 0.54 6.78
CA LEU A 13 -9.81 0.31 7.03
C LEU A 13 -10.70 0.93 5.95
N ILE A 14 -10.36 2.12 5.44
CA ILE A 14 -11.06 2.76 4.32
C ILE A 14 -10.95 1.90 3.05
N GLY A 15 -9.76 1.37 2.76
CA GLY A 15 -9.53 0.46 1.65
C GLY A 15 -10.33 -0.84 1.80
N LEU A 16 -10.37 -1.42 3.01
CA LEU A 16 -11.14 -2.64 3.30
C LEU A 16 -12.64 -2.41 3.13
N TYR A 17 -13.15 -1.27 3.62
CA TYR A 17 -14.54 -0.87 3.41
C TYR A 17 -14.87 -0.71 1.91
N GLY A 18 -13.97 -0.09 1.15
CA GLY A 18 -14.09 0.05 -0.30
C GLY A 18 -14.16 -1.31 -1.02
N LEU A 19 -13.35 -2.28 -0.58
CA LEU A 19 -13.29 -3.60 -1.19
C LEU A 19 -14.59 -4.40 -1.01
N ILE A 20 -15.18 -4.35 0.19
CA ILE A 20 -16.42 -5.07 0.51
C ILE A 20 -17.63 -4.38 -0.11
N SER A 21 -17.65 -3.04 -0.12
CA SER A 21 -18.87 -2.28 -0.43
C SER A 21 -19.06 -1.98 -1.93
N LYS A 22 -18.09 -2.25 -2.80
CA LYS A 22 -18.15 -1.92 -4.24
C LYS A 22 -18.30 -3.17 -5.10
N GLU A 23 -19.31 -3.17 -5.98
CA GLU A 23 -19.57 -4.26 -6.94
C GLU A 23 -18.75 -4.13 -8.23
N ASN A 24 -18.25 -2.93 -8.56
CA ASN A 24 -17.47 -2.72 -9.78
C ASN A 24 -16.02 -3.24 -9.57
N PRO A 25 -15.52 -4.17 -10.42
CA PRO A 25 -14.21 -4.78 -10.25
C PRO A 25 -13.05 -3.77 -10.33
N ILE A 26 -13.19 -2.68 -11.10
CA ILE A 26 -12.18 -1.61 -11.16
C ILE A 26 -12.07 -0.92 -9.80
N LYS A 27 -13.20 -0.66 -9.13
CA LYS A 27 -13.22 -0.04 -7.80
C LYS A 27 -12.68 -0.99 -6.73
N GLN A 28 -12.88 -2.30 -6.89
CA GLN A 28 -12.28 -3.30 -6.00
C GLN A 28 -10.75 -3.34 -6.13
N VAL A 29 -10.21 -3.32 -7.35
CA VAL A 29 -8.76 -3.22 -7.58
C VAL A 29 -8.17 -1.94 -6.97
N LEU A 30 -8.86 -0.81 -7.13
CA LEU A 30 -8.44 0.45 -6.49
C LEU A 30 -8.45 0.34 -4.95
N SER A 31 -9.45 -0.35 -4.40
CA SER A 31 -9.58 -0.54 -2.95
C SER A 31 -8.45 -1.40 -2.39
N ILE A 32 -8.01 -2.43 -3.12
CA ILE A 32 -6.83 -3.24 -2.77
C ILE A 32 -5.57 -2.36 -2.70
N ASN A 33 -5.38 -1.46 -3.67
CA ASN A 33 -4.24 -0.52 -3.64
C ASN A 33 -4.29 0.39 -2.40
N VAL A 34 -5.47 0.86 -2.00
CA VAL A 34 -5.62 1.70 -0.80
C VAL A 34 -5.29 0.92 0.48
N ILE A 35 -5.65 -0.36 0.57
CA ILE A 35 -5.26 -1.24 1.68
C ILE A 35 -3.74 -1.31 1.78
N SER A 36 -3.06 -1.58 0.68
CA SER A 36 -1.60 -1.66 0.64
C SER A 36 -0.92 -0.34 1.01
N LEU A 37 -1.45 0.81 0.57
CA LEU A 37 -0.93 2.12 0.98
C LEU A 37 -1.03 2.33 2.50
N GLY A 38 -2.12 1.87 3.12
CA GLY A 38 -2.27 1.88 4.58
C GLY A 38 -1.24 1.00 5.29
N LEU A 39 -0.95 -0.19 4.73
CA LEU A 39 0.09 -1.09 5.21
C LEU A 39 1.48 -0.45 5.14
N VAL A 40 1.79 0.18 4.00
CA VAL A 40 3.07 0.88 3.79
C VAL A 40 3.26 1.99 4.82
N LEU A 41 2.24 2.81 5.04
CA LEU A 41 2.28 3.87 6.05
C LEU A 41 2.46 3.31 7.47
N PHE A 42 1.78 2.22 7.79
CA PHE A 42 1.91 1.56 9.10
C PHE A 42 3.33 1.08 9.36
N PHE A 43 3.94 0.37 8.40
CA PHE A 43 5.29 -0.17 8.57
C PHE A 43 6.39 0.89 8.52
N ILE A 44 6.25 1.91 7.69
CA ILE A 44 7.18 3.05 7.69
C ILE A 44 7.09 3.80 9.03
N GLY A 45 5.88 3.97 9.57
CA GLY A 45 5.65 4.55 10.88
C GLY A 45 6.32 3.77 12.01
N ALA A 46 6.20 2.44 12.00
CA ALA A 46 6.84 1.56 12.99
C ALA A 46 8.38 1.56 12.92
N GLY A 47 8.94 1.79 11.74
CA GLY A 47 10.38 1.92 11.51
C GLY A 47 10.95 3.31 11.80
N TYR A 48 10.10 4.29 12.09
CA TYR A 48 10.51 5.66 12.31
C TYR A 48 11.08 5.84 13.72
N VAL A 49 12.31 6.35 13.78
CA VAL A 49 12.97 6.74 15.04
C VAL A 49 13.06 8.26 15.07
N GLU A 50 12.57 8.90 16.13
CA GLU A 50 12.66 10.35 16.30
C GLU A 50 14.14 10.80 16.28
N GLY A 51 14.46 11.75 15.39
CA GLY A 51 15.84 12.23 15.21
C GLY A 51 16.75 11.27 14.45
N GLY A 52 16.23 10.19 13.87
CA GLY A 52 16.97 9.28 13.02
C GLY A 52 17.44 9.97 11.73
N SER A 53 18.72 9.87 11.42
CA SER A 53 19.26 10.35 10.15
C SER A 53 18.99 9.36 9.02
N PHE A 54 19.16 9.80 7.78
CA PHE A 54 19.04 8.92 6.61
C PHE A 54 19.98 7.71 6.76
N PRO A 55 19.57 6.50 6.33
CA PRO A 55 20.33 5.27 6.50
C PRO A 55 21.65 5.20 5.69
N ILE A 56 22.08 6.33 5.12
CA ILE A 56 23.35 6.53 4.41
C ILE A 56 24.36 7.27 5.33
N MET A 57 23.90 7.93 6.40
CA MET A 57 24.71 8.74 7.30
C MET A 57 25.08 7.96 8.57
N PRO A 58 26.32 8.07 9.10
CA PRO A 58 26.78 7.25 10.23
C PRO A 58 26.15 7.58 11.59
N SER A 59 25.44 8.71 11.73
CA SER A 59 24.93 9.19 13.02
C SER A 59 23.46 8.80 13.26
N ASN A 60 23.21 7.70 13.98
CA ASN A 60 21.88 7.22 14.37
C ASN A 60 20.91 7.03 13.17
N PRO A 61 21.18 6.06 12.27
CA PRO A 61 20.33 5.82 11.11
C PRO A 61 18.97 5.25 11.51
N VAL A 62 17.92 5.63 10.78
CA VAL A 62 16.63 4.91 10.83
C VAL A 62 16.79 3.47 10.34
N ASP A 63 15.94 2.57 10.81
CA ASP A 63 15.97 1.16 10.38
C ASP A 63 15.65 1.07 8.87
N PRO A 64 16.57 0.56 8.02
CA PRO A 64 16.33 0.42 6.60
C PRO A 64 15.41 -0.77 6.26
N LEU A 65 15.15 -1.68 7.21
CA LEU A 65 14.37 -2.89 6.96
C LEU A 65 12.93 -2.58 6.50
N PRO A 66 12.15 -1.72 7.18
CA PRO A 66 10.78 -1.44 6.76
C PRO A 66 10.73 -0.75 5.39
N ALA A 67 11.65 0.18 5.11
CA ALA A 67 11.72 0.85 3.82
C ALA A 67 11.99 -0.13 2.66
N THR A 68 12.91 -1.07 2.87
CA THR A 68 13.26 -2.08 1.86
C THR A 68 12.10 -3.05 1.62
N LEU A 69 11.45 -3.52 2.69
CA LEU A 69 10.30 -4.42 2.59
C LEU A 69 9.15 -3.75 1.81
N MET A 70 8.81 -2.49 2.16
CA MET A 70 7.72 -1.78 1.51
C MET A 70 8.00 -1.46 0.04
N LEU A 71 9.25 -1.17 -0.34
CA LEU A 71 9.61 -0.97 -1.75
C LEU A 71 9.30 -2.20 -2.61
N THR A 72 9.57 -3.40 -2.09
CA THR A 72 9.27 -4.64 -2.82
C THR A 72 7.76 -4.89 -2.92
N THR A 73 7.00 -4.59 -1.86
CA THR A 73 5.54 -4.67 -1.89
C THR A 73 4.94 -3.74 -2.94
N LEU A 74 5.41 -2.49 -3.05
CA LEU A 74 4.91 -1.54 -4.04
C LEU A 74 5.10 -2.02 -5.48
N VAL A 75 6.23 -2.67 -5.79
CA VAL A 75 6.47 -3.23 -7.13
C VAL A 75 5.51 -4.39 -7.43
N VAL A 76 5.28 -5.27 -6.46
CA VAL A 76 4.34 -6.40 -6.58
C VAL A 76 2.91 -5.90 -6.75
N ASP A 77 2.50 -4.86 -6.03
CA ASP A 77 1.16 -4.26 -6.15
C ASP A 77 0.89 -3.69 -7.55
N VAL A 78 1.87 -3.01 -8.15
CA VAL A 78 1.75 -2.48 -9.51
C VAL A 78 1.60 -3.64 -10.51
N ALA A 79 2.36 -4.72 -10.34
CA ALA A 79 2.27 -5.91 -11.20
C ALA A 79 0.90 -6.60 -11.09
N ILE A 80 0.39 -6.79 -9.87
CA ILE A 80 -0.94 -7.38 -9.62
C ILE A 80 -2.05 -6.48 -10.16
N THR A 81 -1.93 -5.16 -9.98
CA THR A 81 -2.92 -4.19 -10.51
C THR A 81 -2.96 -4.22 -12.03
N ALA A 82 -1.80 -4.27 -12.69
CA ALA A 82 -1.72 -4.42 -14.15
C ALA A 82 -2.38 -5.73 -14.62
N LEU A 83 -2.11 -6.84 -13.93
CA LEU A 83 -2.71 -8.14 -14.22
C LEU A 83 -4.24 -8.11 -14.02
N ALA A 84 -4.71 -7.54 -12.91
CA ALA A 84 -6.13 -7.43 -12.60
C ALA A 84 -6.88 -6.61 -13.65
N LEU A 85 -6.33 -5.46 -14.05
CA LEU A 85 -6.91 -4.64 -15.11
C LEU A 85 -6.89 -5.36 -16.47
N ALA A 86 -5.81 -6.07 -16.80
CA ALA A 86 -5.74 -6.88 -18.02
C ALA A 86 -6.83 -7.97 -18.05
N MET A 87 -7.09 -8.64 -16.91
CA MET A 87 -8.17 -9.62 -16.78
C MET A 87 -9.54 -8.97 -16.94
N ILE A 88 -9.79 -7.82 -16.27
CA ILE A 88 -11.05 -7.07 -16.38
C ILE A 88 -11.33 -6.68 -17.84
N LEU A 89 -10.31 -6.17 -18.55
CA LEU A 89 -10.43 -5.80 -19.96
C LEU A 89 -10.67 -7.02 -20.86
N ARG A 90 -10.04 -8.17 -20.57
CA ARG A 90 -10.25 -9.42 -21.33
C ARG A 90 -11.68 -9.93 -21.16
N ILE A 91 -12.20 -9.92 -19.94
CA ILE A 91 -13.58 -10.31 -19.66
C ILE A 91 -14.52 -9.34 -20.36
N GLY A 92 -14.30 -8.02 -20.25
CA GLY A 92 -15.13 -7.02 -20.92
C GLY A 92 -15.16 -7.17 -22.46
N ARG A 93 -14.06 -7.61 -23.09
CA ARG A 93 -14.03 -7.87 -24.54
C ARG A 93 -14.67 -9.20 -24.96
N GLY A 94 -14.71 -10.20 -24.09
CA GLY A 94 -15.37 -11.48 -24.39
C GLY A 94 -16.91 -11.41 -24.40
N TRP A 95 -17.47 -10.25 -24.05
CA TRP A 95 -18.91 -9.99 -23.99
C TRP A 95 -19.38 -9.03 -25.10
N ALA A 96 -18.49 -8.65 -26.02
CA ALA A 96 -18.79 -7.91 -27.25
C ALA A 96 -18.64 -8.84 -28.45
#